data_AF-A0A8J8G1H7-F1
#
_entry.id   AF-A0A8J8G1H7-F1
#
_cell.length_a   1.000
_cell.length_b   1.000
_cell.length_c   1.000
_cell.angle_alpha   90.00
_cell.angle_beta   90.00
_cell.angle_gamma   90.00
#
_symmetry.space_group_name_H-M   'P 1'
#
loop_
_entity.id
_entity.type
_entity.pdbx_description
1 polymer ?
#
loop_
_entity_poly.entity_id
_entity_poly.type
_entity_poly.pdbx_seq_one_letter_code
_entity_poly.pdbx_strand_id
1 'polypeptide(L)'
;MKNCSYPDCKEEESLPFKCKLCNQSYCAKHRLPEQHDCPRIGMYQTDEYRKAKVSPVIPKATEKKEKVSRKQKQYYSPRDIEQKSVYVEPQDRFITRSSFFTLYSFSRNIYNVLVISVFVGIVLSLNELFDFRLWQGIPLSSDYLWKLLTTFISTLIVFGGHMLAQHIAARRQKIGATNIIWVQGAVISLIGIFIPFTMIPTFLTFRTTEMEDKKKGITAMVGIVWILIWEVIIISLLGFSSINHNILDGLANIPFFMLFLAVVLLIPFGILHGRYLSSWNRKVHWSLFASVVALFIYYFVVVSLP
;
A
#
# COMPACT_ATOMS: atom_id res chain seq x y z
N MET A 1 -21.57 37.26 -39.06
CA MET A 1 -22.25 35.95 -38.94
C MET A 1 -22.08 35.24 -40.28
N LYS A 2 -21.92 33.92 -40.30
CA LYS A 2 -21.80 33.16 -41.56
C LYS A 2 -22.96 32.19 -41.68
N ASN A 3 -23.50 32.11 -42.89
CA ASN A 3 -24.66 31.29 -43.19
C ASN A 3 -24.19 29.86 -43.47
N CYS A 4 -25.00 28.89 -43.08
CA CYS A 4 -24.75 27.50 -43.41
C CYS A 4 -24.72 27.32 -44.94
N SER A 5 -23.70 26.64 -45.47
CA SER A 5 -23.58 26.36 -46.90
C SER A 5 -24.43 25.18 -47.39
N TYR A 6 -25.35 24.67 -46.56
CA TYR A 6 -26.27 23.59 -46.94
C TYR A 6 -27.53 24.20 -47.61
N PRO A 7 -27.96 23.73 -48.80
CA PRO A 7 -28.99 24.40 -49.61
C PRO A 7 -30.31 24.69 -48.90
N ASP A 8 -30.73 23.77 -48.01
CA ASP A 8 -32.00 23.85 -47.30
C ASP A 8 -31.88 24.47 -45.89
N CYS A 9 -30.70 24.97 -45.53
CA CYS A 9 -30.44 25.52 -44.20
C CYS A 9 -30.30 27.05 -44.23
N LYS A 10 -31.18 27.75 -43.51
CA LYS A 10 -31.15 29.21 -43.33
C LYS A 10 -30.59 29.65 -41.96
N GLU A 11 -29.90 28.76 -41.24
CA GLU A 11 -29.30 29.08 -39.94
C GLU A 11 -28.01 29.90 -40.10
N GLU A 12 -27.89 30.96 -39.32
CA GLU A 12 -26.69 31.79 -39.22
C GLU A 12 -26.01 31.57 -37.86
N GLU A 13 -24.71 31.30 -37.88
CA GLU A 13 -23.92 31.06 -36.68
C GLU A 13 -22.84 32.13 -36.53
N SER A 14 -22.59 32.53 -35.28
CA SER A 14 -21.51 33.46 -34.93
C SER A 14 -20.14 32.77 -35.01
N LEU A 15 -20.10 31.45 -34.79
CA LEU A 15 -18.91 30.60 -34.85
C LEU A 15 -19.11 29.45 -35.85
N PRO A 16 -18.87 29.67 -37.15
CA PRO A 16 -19.14 28.68 -38.18
C PRO A 16 -18.14 27.51 -38.15
N PHE A 17 -18.63 26.29 -38.30
CA PHE A 17 -17.79 25.09 -38.40
C PHE A 17 -17.30 24.92 -39.84
N LYS A 18 -15.98 24.89 -40.04
CA LYS A 18 -15.37 24.67 -41.36
C LYS A 18 -15.09 23.18 -41.58
N CYS A 19 -15.71 22.59 -42.59
CA CYS A 19 -15.47 21.19 -42.94
C CYS A 19 -14.07 21.02 -43.54
N LYS A 20 -13.28 20.06 -43.06
CA LYS A 20 -11.91 19.80 -43.56
C LYS A 20 -11.86 19.18 -44.96
N LEU A 21 -12.98 18.67 -45.46
CA LEU A 21 -13.06 17.99 -46.75
C LEU A 21 -13.43 18.98 -47.86
N CYS A 22 -14.59 19.65 -47.75
CA CYS A 22 -15.07 20.61 -48.74
C CYS A 22 -14.67 22.07 -48.46
N ASN A 23 -14.09 22.37 -47.28
CA ASN A 23 -13.69 23.73 -46.85
C ASN A 23 -14.82 24.76 -46.73
N GLN A 24 -16.09 24.33 -46.80
CA GLN A 24 -17.27 25.18 -46.60
C GLN A 24 -17.64 25.32 -45.12
N SER A 25 -18.44 26.34 -44.81
CA SER A 25 -18.88 26.68 -43.45
C SER A 25 -20.31 26.21 -43.18
N TYR A 26 -20.53 25.57 -42.04
CA TYR A 26 -21.81 24.97 -41.66
C TYR A 26 -22.20 25.33 -40.23
N CYS A 27 -23.50 25.22 -39.91
CA CYS A 27 -24.02 25.37 -38.56
C CYS A 27 -23.75 24.14 -37.68
N ALA A 28 -24.09 24.20 -36.39
CA ALA A 28 -23.87 23.09 -35.46
C ALA A 28 -24.54 21.77 -35.90
N LYS A 29 -25.70 21.84 -36.56
CA LYS A 29 -26.47 20.68 -37.05
C LYS A 29 -25.88 20.04 -38.30
N HIS A 30 -25.17 20.82 -39.12
CA HIS A 30 -24.62 20.39 -40.41
C HIS A 30 -23.08 20.30 -40.39
N ARG A 31 -22.46 20.34 -39.21
CA ARG A 31 -20.99 20.38 -39.06
C ARG A 31 -20.29 19.08 -39.47
N LEU A 32 -20.98 17.94 -39.40
CA LEU A 32 -20.43 16.64 -39.79
C LEU A 32 -20.60 16.41 -41.30
N PRO A 33 -19.62 15.79 -41.99
CA PRO A 33 -19.71 15.49 -43.43
C PRO A 33 -20.97 14.74 -43.86
N GLU A 34 -21.46 13.83 -43.00
CA GLU A 34 -22.66 13.02 -43.23
C GLU A 34 -23.96 13.83 -43.12
N GLN A 35 -23.91 14.99 -42.45
CA GLN A 35 -25.08 15.82 -42.18
C GLN A 35 -25.27 16.93 -43.21
N HIS A 36 -24.31 17.15 -44.12
CA HIS A 36 -24.42 18.18 -45.17
C HIS A 36 -24.17 17.64 -46.57
N ASP A 37 -24.28 16.33 -46.78
CA ASP A 37 -23.96 15.64 -48.03
C ASP A 37 -22.63 16.10 -48.62
N CYS A 38 -21.55 15.93 -47.84
CA CYS A 38 -20.24 16.44 -48.25
C CYS A 38 -19.83 15.86 -49.62
N PRO A 39 -19.53 16.68 -50.63
CA PRO A 39 -19.19 16.20 -51.98
C PRO A 39 -17.88 15.40 -52.01
N ARG A 40 -17.06 15.49 -50.95
CA ARG A 40 -15.81 14.75 -50.79
C ARG A 40 -15.88 13.68 -49.70
N ILE A 41 -17.08 13.23 -49.31
CA ILE A 41 -17.24 12.20 -48.27
C ILE A 41 -16.57 10.87 -48.64
N GLY A 42 -16.53 10.53 -49.94
CA GLY A 42 -15.84 9.34 -50.44
C GLY A 42 -14.32 9.34 -50.24
N MET A 43 -13.70 10.51 -50.03
CA MET A 43 -12.26 10.59 -49.69
C MET A 43 -11.96 10.18 -48.24
N TYR A 44 -12.98 10.04 -47.39
CA TYR A 44 -12.81 9.65 -45.99
C TYR A 44 -12.31 8.20 -45.83
N GLN A 45 -12.48 7.37 -46.85
CA GLN A 45 -12.13 5.95 -46.84
C GLN A 45 -10.78 5.64 -47.52
N THR A 46 -10.09 6.63 -48.09
CA THR A 46 -8.81 6.36 -48.77
C THR A 46 -7.66 6.22 -47.76
N ASP A 47 -6.71 5.35 -48.07
CA ASP A 47 -5.51 5.16 -47.25
C ASP A 47 -4.66 6.44 -47.12
N GLU A 48 -4.78 7.37 -48.07
CA GLU A 48 -4.19 8.72 -47.97
C GLU A 48 -4.76 9.52 -46.79
N TYR A 49 -6.07 9.52 -46.59
CA TYR A 49 -6.70 10.24 -45.48
C TYR A 49 -6.34 9.62 -44.12
N ARG A 50 -6.24 8.29 -44.04
CA ARG A 50 -5.74 7.58 -42.84
C ARG A 50 -4.28 7.95 -42.54
N LYS A 51 -3.41 7.99 -43.54
CA LYS A 51 -1.99 8.34 -43.37
C LYS A 51 -1.78 9.79 -42.94
N ALA A 52 -2.59 10.72 -43.44
CA ALA A 52 -2.53 12.14 -43.03
C ALA A 52 -2.89 12.39 -41.55
N LYS A 53 -3.53 11.43 -40.87
CA LYS A 53 -3.88 11.50 -39.43
C LYS A 53 -2.86 10.80 -38.52
N VAL A 54 -1.88 10.06 -39.07
CA VAL A 54 -0.83 9.41 -38.28
C VAL A 54 0.38 10.35 -38.18
N SER A 55 0.44 11.02 -37.03
CA SER A 55 1.57 11.79 -36.48
C SER A 55 1.96 13.11 -37.18
N PRO A 56 2.14 14.22 -36.43
CA PRO A 56 2.89 15.36 -36.94
C PRO A 56 4.26 14.89 -37.40
N VAL A 57 4.70 15.33 -38.59
CA VAL A 57 6.08 15.15 -39.03
C VAL A 57 6.96 15.89 -38.02
N ILE A 58 7.64 15.14 -37.15
CA ILE A 58 8.69 15.69 -36.31
C ILE A 58 9.82 16.13 -37.27
N PRO A 59 10.18 17.42 -37.34
CA PRO A 59 11.29 17.83 -38.19
C PRO A 59 12.54 17.05 -37.77
N LYS A 60 13.23 16.44 -38.76
CA LYS A 60 14.49 15.72 -38.54
C LYS A 60 15.52 16.74 -38.04
N ALA A 61 15.74 16.76 -36.72
CA ALA A 61 16.79 17.54 -36.11
C ALA A 61 18.15 16.99 -36.55
N THR A 62 18.76 17.63 -37.55
CA THR A 62 20.20 17.60 -37.79
C THR A 62 20.85 18.49 -36.75
N GLU A 63 21.16 17.94 -35.58
CA GLU A 63 22.11 18.56 -34.65
C GLU A 63 22.67 17.50 -33.69
N LYS A 64 23.99 17.54 -33.51
CA LYS A 64 24.78 16.57 -32.75
C LYS A 64 24.17 16.33 -31.37
N LYS A 65 23.83 15.08 -31.06
CA LYS A 65 23.42 14.65 -29.71
C LYS A 65 24.62 14.69 -28.77
N GLU A 66 24.90 15.86 -28.19
CA GLU A 66 25.53 15.89 -26.87
C GLU A 66 24.58 15.21 -25.88
N LYS A 67 25.08 14.20 -25.15
CA LYS A 67 24.33 13.49 -24.12
C LYS A 67 24.12 14.41 -22.92
N VAL A 68 23.16 15.32 -23.02
CA VAL A 68 22.59 15.99 -21.86
C VAL A 68 21.74 14.94 -21.13
N SER A 69 22.25 14.45 -20.01
CA SER A 69 21.51 13.69 -18.99
C SER A 69 20.38 14.58 -18.44
N ARG A 70 19.31 14.74 -19.22
CA ARG A 70 18.12 15.48 -18.81
C ARG A 70 17.30 14.53 -17.95
N LYS A 71 17.56 14.53 -16.64
CA LYS A 71 16.61 14.05 -15.63
C LYS A 71 15.30 14.82 -15.84
N GLN A 72 14.40 14.26 -16.64
CA GLN A 72 13.12 14.87 -16.93
C GLN A 72 12.24 14.70 -15.69
N LYS A 73 12.21 15.72 -14.83
CA LYS A 73 11.24 15.80 -13.74
C LYS A 73 9.84 15.76 -14.35
N GLN A 74 9.16 14.65 -14.19
CA GLN A 74 7.77 14.48 -14.57
C GLN A 74 6.92 15.45 -13.72
N TYR A 75 6.31 16.45 -14.36
CA TYR A 75 5.50 17.46 -13.69
C TYR A 75 4.06 16.93 -13.55
N TYR A 76 3.66 16.61 -12.32
CA TYR A 76 2.28 16.26 -11.95
C TYR A 76 1.44 17.53 -11.76
N SER A 77 0.16 17.54 -12.14
CA SER A 77 -0.71 18.71 -11.92
C SER A 77 -1.00 18.89 -10.43
N PRO A 78 -1.34 20.11 -9.95
CA PRO A 78 -1.68 20.34 -8.54
C PRO A 78 -2.80 19.43 -7.99
N ARG A 79 -3.72 18.95 -8.84
CA ARG A 79 -4.75 17.95 -8.43
C ARG A 79 -4.18 16.52 -8.33
N ASP A 80 -3.17 16.18 -9.12
CA ASP A 80 -2.46 14.89 -9.01
C ASP A 80 -1.53 14.86 -7.78
N ILE A 81 -1.02 16.03 -7.36
CA ILE A 81 -0.27 16.21 -6.11
C ILE A 81 -1.18 16.00 -4.88
N GLU A 82 -2.48 16.27 -5.03
CA GLU A 82 -3.52 15.97 -4.03
C GLU A 82 -3.94 14.51 -3.99
N GLN A 83 -3.56 13.70 -4.99
CA GLN A 83 -3.83 12.26 -4.97
C GLN A 83 -2.88 11.58 -3.97
N LYS A 84 -3.39 11.51 -2.73
CA LYS A 84 -2.91 10.70 -1.58
C LYS A 84 -2.94 9.19 -1.86
N SER A 85 -2.79 8.74 -3.10
CA SER A 85 -2.84 7.31 -3.44
C SER A 85 -1.60 6.60 -2.91
N VAL A 86 -1.82 5.47 -2.23
CA VAL A 86 -0.76 4.53 -1.84
C VAL A 86 0.11 4.24 -3.06
N TYR A 87 1.39 4.60 -2.99
CA TYR A 87 2.32 4.34 -4.07
C TYR A 87 2.78 2.89 -4.01
N VAL A 88 2.58 2.16 -5.10
CA VAL A 88 3.04 0.78 -5.26
C VAL A 88 3.91 0.71 -6.50
N GLU A 89 5.05 0.03 -6.38
CA GLU A 89 6.04 -0.06 -7.45
C GLU A 89 5.44 -0.75 -8.69
N PRO A 90 5.82 -0.38 -9.93
CA PRO A 90 5.18 -0.90 -11.14
C PRO A 90 5.04 -2.42 -11.24
N GLN A 91 6.03 -3.14 -10.70
CA GLN A 91 6.11 -4.59 -10.59
C GLN A 91 5.07 -5.21 -9.62
N ASP A 92 4.58 -4.43 -8.68
CA ASP A 92 3.59 -4.83 -7.67
C ASP A 92 2.18 -4.32 -8.00
N ARG A 93 1.99 -3.74 -9.20
CA ARG A 93 0.67 -3.27 -9.65
C ARG A 93 -0.39 -4.37 -9.76
N PHE A 94 0.01 -5.64 -9.78
CA PHE A 94 -0.97 -6.73 -9.69
C PHE A 94 -1.72 -6.69 -8.35
N ILE A 95 -1.06 -6.27 -7.26
CA ILE A 95 -1.65 -6.11 -5.93
C ILE A 95 -2.70 -5.00 -5.99
N THR A 96 -2.37 -3.84 -6.56
CA THR A 96 -3.32 -2.71 -6.63
C THR A 96 -4.43 -2.87 -7.66
N ARG A 97 -4.30 -3.81 -8.61
CA ARG A 97 -5.35 -4.14 -9.58
C ARG A 97 -6.36 -5.16 -9.08
N SER A 98 -6.04 -5.88 -8.00
CA SER A 98 -6.95 -6.84 -7.40
C SER A 98 -7.92 -6.13 -6.47
N SER A 99 -9.23 -6.40 -6.62
CA SER A 99 -10.24 -5.95 -5.66
C SER A 99 -10.00 -6.53 -4.26
N PHE A 100 -9.33 -7.68 -4.16
CA PHE A 100 -8.96 -8.33 -2.90
C PHE A 100 -7.87 -7.59 -2.13
N PHE A 101 -7.06 -6.75 -2.79
CA PHE A 101 -5.94 -6.03 -2.18
C PHE A 101 -6.21 -4.52 -2.12
N THR A 102 -7.31 -4.15 -1.47
CA THR A 102 -7.61 -2.74 -1.24
C THR A 102 -6.71 -2.20 -0.13
N LEU A 103 -5.80 -1.30 -0.50
CA LEU A 103 -4.83 -0.69 0.40
C LEU A 103 -5.29 0.71 0.78
N TYR A 104 -5.32 1.01 2.07
CA TYR A 104 -5.75 2.29 2.59
C TYR A 104 -4.65 2.97 3.41
N SER A 105 -4.60 4.29 3.32
CA SER A 105 -3.72 5.13 4.13
C SER A 105 -4.38 6.46 4.46
N PHE A 106 -4.30 6.87 5.72
CA PHE A 106 -4.70 8.18 6.20
C PHE A 106 -3.76 9.30 5.69
N SER A 107 -4.27 10.53 5.74
CA SER A 107 -3.57 11.73 5.26
C SER A 107 -2.26 12.01 6.00
N ARG A 108 -2.24 11.78 7.32
CA ARG A 108 -1.02 11.87 8.14
C ARG A 108 -0.56 10.48 8.52
N ASN A 109 0.73 10.20 8.30
CA ASN A 109 1.29 8.89 8.58
C ASN A 109 1.23 8.52 10.07
N ILE A 110 1.27 9.50 10.98
CA ILE A 110 1.09 9.23 12.41
C ILE A 110 -0.29 8.64 12.74
N TYR A 111 -1.34 9.00 11.98
CA TYR A 111 -2.65 8.38 12.15
C TYR A 111 -2.67 6.94 11.65
N ASN A 112 -1.92 6.60 10.59
CA ASN A 112 -1.74 5.20 10.21
C ASN A 112 -1.13 4.40 11.37
N VAL A 113 -0.05 4.93 11.98
CA VAL A 113 0.58 4.27 13.14
C VAL A 113 -0.44 4.10 14.27
N LEU A 114 -1.09 5.18 14.72
CA LEU A 114 -2.01 5.12 15.87
C LEU A 114 -3.24 4.26 15.61
N VAL A 115 -3.97 4.51 14.51
CA VAL A 115 -5.24 3.82 14.23
C VAL A 115 -5.02 2.33 13.98
N ILE A 116 -4.00 1.97 13.20
CA ILE A 116 -3.71 0.56 12.93
C ILE A 116 -3.23 -0.14 14.21
N SER A 117 -2.44 0.53 15.06
CA SER A 117 -1.99 -0.06 16.35
C SER A 117 -3.15 -0.31 17.28
N VAL A 118 -4.05 0.66 17.44
CA VAL A 118 -5.23 0.53 18.30
C VAL A 118 -6.16 -0.54 17.76
N PHE A 119 -6.37 -0.60 16.44
CA PHE A 119 -7.16 -1.64 15.80
C PHE A 119 -6.59 -3.04 16.09
N VAL A 120 -5.31 -3.27 15.80
CA VAL A 120 -4.67 -4.58 16.05
C VAL A 120 -4.65 -4.91 17.54
N GLY A 121 -4.40 -3.92 18.41
CA GLY A 121 -4.47 -4.09 19.86
C GLY A 121 -5.85 -4.55 20.33
N ILE A 122 -6.93 -3.91 19.87
CA ILE A 122 -8.31 -4.31 20.22
C ILE A 122 -8.59 -5.72 19.71
N VAL A 123 -8.24 -6.02 18.46
CA VAL A 123 -8.49 -7.34 17.87
C VAL A 123 -7.79 -8.45 18.65
N LEU A 124 -6.48 -8.31 18.92
CA LEU A 124 -5.73 -9.32 19.67
C LEU A 124 -6.22 -9.45 21.11
N SER A 125 -6.55 -8.33 21.76
CA SER A 125 -7.10 -8.37 23.13
C SER A 125 -8.45 -9.09 23.15
N LEU A 126 -9.36 -8.77 22.22
CA LEU A 126 -10.66 -9.46 22.15
C LEU A 126 -10.50 -10.94 21.77
N ASN A 127 -9.48 -11.31 21.00
CA ASN A 127 -9.20 -12.71 20.68
C ASN A 127 -8.92 -13.54 21.94
N GLU A 128 -8.29 -12.94 22.97
CA GLU A 128 -8.06 -13.58 24.27
C GLU A 128 -9.35 -13.90 25.05
N LEU A 129 -10.47 -13.23 24.74
CA LEU A 129 -11.77 -13.57 25.34
C LEU A 129 -12.32 -14.87 24.77
N PHE A 130 -12.09 -15.12 23.48
CA PHE A 130 -12.66 -16.28 22.79
C PHE A 130 -11.71 -17.48 22.78
N ASP A 131 -10.86 -17.57 23.81
CA ASP A 131 -10.03 -18.74 24.07
C ASP A 131 -10.90 -19.94 24.49
N PHE A 132 -10.33 -21.15 24.44
CA PHE A 132 -10.98 -22.44 24.73
C PHE A 132 -11.79 -22.43 26.04
N ARG A 133 -11.37 -21.64 27.03
CA ARG A 133 -12.03 -21.47 28.34
C ARG A 133 -13.43 -20.86 28.27
N LEU A 134 -13.68 -19.89 27.39
CA LEU A 134 -15.00 -19.25 27.28
C LEU A 134 -15.98 -20.16 26.52
N TRP A 135 -15.47 -20.95 25.57
CA TRP A 135 -16.19 -22.07 24.95
C TRP A 135 -16.61 -23.15 25.96
N GLN A 136 -15.87 -23.32 27.05
CA GLN A 136 -16.23 -24.21 28.15
C GLN A 136 -17.25 -23.63 29.15
N GLY A 137 -17.74 -22.40 28.91
CA GLY A 137 -18.77 -21.77 29.76
C GLY A 137 -18.24 -21.22 31.10
N ILE A 138 -16.92 -20.96 31.21
CA ILE A 138 -16.32 -20.35 32.40
C ILE A 138 -16.75 -18.87 32.47
N PRO A 139 -17.27 -18.37 33.61
CA PRO A 139 -17.72 -17.00 33.74
C PRO A 139 -16.56 -15.99 33.69
N LEU A 140 -16.81 -14.81 33.11
CA LEU A 140 -15.85 -13.72 33.05
C LEU A 140 -15.52 -13.20 34.46
N SER A 141 -14.31 -13.48 34.95
CA SER A 141 -13.78 -12.91 36.18
C SER A 141 -13.05 -11.58 35.95
N SER A 142 -12.75 -10.85 37.04
CA SER A 142 -11.91 -9.65 37.00
C SER A 142 -10.49 -9.90 36.44
N ASP A 143 -10.03 -11.15 36.44
CA ASP A 143 -8.70 -11.53 35.93
C ASP A 143 -8.60 -11.36 34.41
N TYR A 144 -9.71 -11.54 33.70
CA TYR A 144 -9.77 -11.30 32.26
C TYR A 144 -9.49 -9.83 31.92
N LEU A 145 -9.93 -8.87 32.75
CA LEU A 145 -9.63 -7.45 32.49
C LEU A 145 -8.14 -7.16 32.50
N TRP A 146 -7.39 -7.79 33.41
CA TRP A 146 -5.93 -7.68 33.46
C TRP A 146 -5.30 -8.30 32.22
N LYS A 147 -5.76 -9.48 31.81
CA LYS A 147 -5.31 -10.15 30.57
C LYS A 147 -5.52 -9.26 29.35
N LEU A 148 -6.73 -8.72 29.17
CA LEU A 148 -7.05 -7.83 28.05
C LEU A 148 -6.18 -6.57 28.05
N LEU A 149 -6.02 -5.94 29.21
CA LEU A 149 -5.25 -4.71 29.33
C LEU A 149 -3.77 -4.94 29.03
N THR A 150 -3.19 -6.03 29.52
CA THR A 150 -1.77 -6.35 29.30
C THR A 150 -1.53 -6.75 27.84
N THR A 151 -2.40 -7.53 27.22
CA THR A 151 -2.35 -7.83 25.77
C THR A 151 -2.49 -6.57 24.93
N PHE A 152 -3.41 -5.66 25.27
CA PHE A 152 -3.59 -4.41 24.55
C PHE A 152 -2.34 -3.53 24.62
N ILE A 153 -1.84 -3.28 25.84
CA ILE A 153 -0.68 -2.40 26.08
C ILE A 153 0.58 -2.98 25.44
N SER A 154 0.85 -4.28 25.63
CA SER A 154 2.01 -4.94 25.02
C SER A 154 1.93 -4.90 23.49
N THR A 155 0.76 -5.12 22.89
CA THR A 155 0.57 -4.98 21.44
C THR A 155 0.87 -3.56 20.98
N LEU A 156 0.40 -2.52 21.68
CA LEU A 156 0.73 -1.13 21.32
C LEU A 156 2.24 -0.85 21.38
N ILE A 157 2.93 -1.40 22.39
CA ILE A 157 4.38 -1.25 22.55
C ILE A 157 5.13 -1.96 21.43
N VAL A 158 4.82 -3.23 21.18
CA VAL A 158 5.55 -4.05 20.21
C VAL A 158 5.16 -3.66 18.78
N PHE A 159 3.89 -3.81 18.43
CA PHE A 159 3.41 -3.59 17.07
C PHE A 159 3.33 -2.10 16.72
N GLY A 160 2.82 -1.27 17.64
CA GLY A 160 2.79 0.18 17.42
C GLY A 160 4.20 0.78 17.40
N GLY A 161 5.08 0.32 18.29
CA GLY A 161 6.49 0.68 18.28
C GLY A 161 7.23 0.24 17.01
N HIS A 162 6.92 -0.94 16.45
CA HIS A 162 7.43 -1.38 15.16
C HIS A 162 7.12 -0.35 14.05
N MET A 163 5.84 0.00 13.90
CA MET A 163 5.38 0.95 12.88
C MET A 163 5.95 2.36 13.12
N LEU A 164 6.04 2.78 14.39
CA LEU A 164 6.61 4.06 14.77
C LEU A 164 8.11 4.12 14.48
N ALA A 165 8.86 3.07 14.78
CA ALA A 165 10.30 2.99 14.54
C ALA A 165 10.59 3.12 13.04
N GLN A 166 9.79 2.49 12.18
CA GLN A 166 9.86 2.66 10.73
C GLN A 166 9.55 4.10 10.31
N HIS A 167 8.50 4.70 10.86
CA HIS A 167 8.15 6.10 10.58
C HIS A 167 9.30 7.05 10.94
N ILE A 168 9.88 6.90 12.12
CA ILE A 168 11.01 7.70 12.60
C ILE A 168 12.25 7.47 11.72
N ALA A 169 12.57 6.21 11.40
CA ALA A 169 13.70 5.87 10.52
C ALA A 169 13.54 6.50 9.13
N ALA A 170 12.33 6.48 8.57
CA ALA A 170 12.03 7.12 7.29
C ALA A 170 12.21 8.64 7.35
N ARG A 171 11.72 9.29 8.41
CA ARG A 171 11.88 10.74 8.63
C ARG A 171 13.34 11.15 8.77
N ARG A 172 14.13 10.40 9.54
CA ARG A 172 15.58 10.64 9.70
C ARG A 172 16.34 10.52 8.39
N GLN A 173 15.95 9.58 7.54
CA GLN A 173 16.55 9.37 6.22
C GLN A 173 15.97 10.28 5.13
N LYS A 174 15.01 11.16 5.47
CA LYS A 174 14.30 12.07 4.57
C LYS A 174 13.62 11.35 3.40
N ILE A 175 13.08 10.15 3.66
CA ILE A 175 12.32 9.37 2.67
C ILE A 175 10.82 9.37 3.01
N GLY A 176 9.99 9.35 1.98
CA GLY A 176 8.55 9.19 2.13
C GLY A 176 8.20 7.72 2.29
N ALA A 177 8.06 7.24 3.53
CA ALA A 177 7.50 5.92 3.83
C ALA A 177 6.14 6.07 4.50
N THR A 178 5.23 5.11 4.31
CA THR A 178 3.86 5.13 4.87
C THR A 178 3.47 3.72 5.26
N ASN A 179 3.03 3.55 6.50
CA ASN A 179 2.38 2.30 6.94
C ASN A 179 0.94 2.33 6.42
N ILE A 180 0.53 1.25 5.80
CA ILE A 180 -0.77 1.12 5.16
C ILE A 180 -1.51 -0.08 5.73
N ILE A 181 -2.84 -0.02 5.70
CA ILE A 181 -3.69 -1.12 6.10
C ILE A 181 -4.28 -1.80 4.87
N TRP A 182 -4.31 -3.11 4.87
CA TRP A 182 -5.02 -3.93 3.91
C TRP A 182 -6.45 -4.18 4.40
N VAL A 183 -7.42 -3.60 3.71
CA VAL A 183 -8.82 -3.54 4.18
C VAL A 183 -9.43 -4.93 4.32
N GLN A 184 -9.27 -5.80 3.33
CA GLN A 184 -9.78 -7.18 3.41
C GLN A 184 -9.07 -7.96 4.52
N GLY A 185 -7.77 -7.74 4.70
CA GLY A 185 -7.01 -8.28 5.83
C GLY A 185 -7.62 -7.85 7.17
N ALA A 186 -8.00 -6.58 7.32
CA ALA A 186 -8.64 -6.07 8.53
C ALA A 186 -10.01 -6.73 8.80
N VAL A 187 -10.80 -7.00 7.76
CA VAL A 187 -12.05 -7.77 7.90
C VAL A 187 -11.75 -9.20 8.34
N ILE A 188 -10.72 -9.84 7.78
CA ILE A 188 -10.27 -11.18 8.20
C ILE A 188 -9.80 -11.15 9.67
N SER A 189 -9.09 -10.10 10.11
CA SER A 189 -8.71 -9.92 11.51
C SER A 189 -9.91 -9.85 12.44
N LEU A 190 -10.98 -9.16 12.04
CA LEU A 190 -12.23 -9.07 12.84
C LEU A 190 -12.92 -10.43 12.98
N ILE A 191 -12.93 -11.23 11.91
CA ILE A 191 -13.42 -12.63 11.98
C ILE A 191 -12.46 -13.46 12.85
N GLY A 192 -11.16 -13.18 12.75
CA GLY A 192 -10.07 -13.74 13.53
C GLY A 192 -10.27 -13.65 15.04
N ILE A 193 -11.04 -12.68 15.54
CA ILE A 193 -11.36 -12.56 16.97
C ILE A 193 -11.96 -13.85 17.53
N PHE A 194 -12.77 -14.58 16.76
CA PHE A 194 -13.50 -15.75 17.22
C PHE A 194 -12.79 -17.10 16.94
N ILE A 195 -11.59 -17.06 16.36
CA ILE A 195 -10.82 -18.25 15.98
C ILE A 195 -9.37 -18.10 16.45
N PRO A 196 -8.60 -19.20 16.60
CA PRO A 196 -7.21 -19.12 17.03
C PRO A 196 -6.26 -18.50 15.99
N PHE A 197 -6.78 -18.00 14.87
CA PHE A 197 -6.00 -17.41 13.79
C PHE A 197 -6.45 -15.98 13.53
N THR A 198 -5.63 -15.02 13.98
CA THR A 198 -5.80 -13.59 13.69
C THR A 198 -4.72 -13.10 12.74
N MET A 199 -5.13 -12.46 11.64
CA MET A 199 -4.23 -11.83 10.66
C MET A 199 -3.89 -10.41 11.09
N ILE A 200 -2.65 -9.95 10.83
CA ILE A 200 -2.25 -8.55 11.08
C ILE A 200 -2.08 -7.84 9.72
N PRO A 201 -2.97 -6.89 9.35
CA PRO A 201 -3.14 -6.44 7.98
C PRO A 201 -2.31 -5.21 7.61
N THR A 202 -1.07 -5.12 8.06
CA THR A 202 -0.23 -3.92 7.84
C THR A 202 0.94 -4.17 6.91
N PHE A 203 1.27 -3.16 6.10
CA PHE A 203 2.43 -3.17 5.22
C PHE A 203 3.12 -1.80 5.20
N LEU A 204 4.39 -1.78 4.81
CA LEU A 204 5.16 -0.56 4.61
C LEU A 204 5.30 -0.26 3.11
N THR A 205 4.95 0.94 2.68
CA THR A 205 5.16 1.41 1.31
C THR A 205 6.00 2.68 1.24
N PHE A 206 6.59 2.91 0.08
CA PHE A 206 7.49 4.03 -0.19
C PHE A 206 6.92 4.89 -1.31
N ARG A 207 7.01 6.22 -1.19
CA ARG A 207 6.34 7.16 -2.11
C ARG A 207 7.01 7.33 -3.47
N THR A 208 8.25 6.88 -3.65
CA THR A 208 9.02 7.09 -4.89
C THR A 208 9.83 5.85 -5.29
N THR A 209 9.91 5.58 -6.59
CA THR A 209 10.75 4.52 -7.17
C THR A 209 12.23 4.85 -7.14
N GLU A 210 12.60 6.12 -7.35
CA GLU A 210 14.00 6.59 -7.33
C GLU A 210 14.54 6.75 -5.90
N MET A 211 14.54 5.66 -5.13
CA MET A 211 15.18 5.63 -3.82
C MET A 211 16.21 4.52 -3.74
N GLU A 212 17.33 4.86 -3.10
CA GLU A 212 18.40 3.92 -2.78
C GLU A 212 17.85 2.75 -1.97
N ASP A 213 18.08 1.52 -2.45
CA ASP A 213 17.60 0.29 -1.80
C ASP A 213 18.06 0.18 -0.35
N LYS A 214 19.26 0.69 -0.05
CA LYS A 214 19.79 0.81 1.31
C LYS A 214 18.83 1.51 2.26
N LYS A 215 18.22 2.63 1.85
CA LYS A 215 17.31 3.38 2.71
C LYS A 215 16.02 2.63 2.97
N LYS A 216 15.46 1.99 1.93
CA LYS A 216 14.27 1.13 2.05
C LYS A 216 14.54 -0.03 2.99
N GLY A 217 15.65 -0.72 2.79
CA GLY A 217 16.09 -1.86 3.60
C GLY A 217 16.33 -1.48 5.07
N ILE A 218 17.04 -0.38 5.35
CA ILE A 218 17.26 0.11 6.72
C ILE A 218 15.92 0.42 7.41
N THR A 219 15.00 1.13 6.74
CA THR A 219 13.70 1.46 7.33
C THR A 219 12.91 0.20 7.65
N ALA A 220 12.84 -0.76 6.73
CA ALA A 220 12.14 -2.02 6.94
C ALA A 220 12.76 -2.83 8.10
N MET A 221 14.10 -2.91 8.13
CA MET A 221 14.88 -3.61 9.16
C MET A 221 14.64 -3.08 10.57
N VAL A 222 14.62 -1.75 10.76
CA VAL A 222 14.45 -1.12 12.08
C VAL A 222 13.16 -1.57 12.76
N GLY A 223 12.07 -1.73 12.00
CA GLY A 223 10.83 -2.28 12.55
C GLY A 223 10.97 -3.73 13.00
N ILE A 224 11.62 -4.59 12.21
CA ILE A 224 11.81 -6.01 12.56
C ILE A 224 12.70 -6.15 13.81
N VAL A 225 13.77 -5.35 13.90
CA VAL A 225 14.65 -5.33 15.07
C VAL A 225 13.89 -4.90 16.32
N TRP A 226 12.98 -3.93 16.22
CA TRP A 226 12.11 -3.54 17.35
C TRP A 226 11.28 -4.72 17.86
N ILE A 227 10.63 -5.48 16.96
CA ILE A 227 9.88 -6.68 17.32
C ILE A 227 10.80 -7.65 18.05
N LEU A 228 11.93 -8.04 17.43
CA LEU A 228 12.87 -9.00 18.02
C LEU A 228 13.34 -8.64 19.43
N ILE A 229 13.67 -7.37 19.68
CA ILE A 229 14.10 -6.90 21.01
C ILE A 229 13.00 -7.11 22.03
N TRP A 230 11.77 -6.70 21.72
CA TRP A 230 10.65 -6.83 22.64
C TRP A 230 10.24 -8.29 22.85
N GLU A 231 10.35 -9.15 21.84
CA GLU A 231 10.05 -10.57 22.02
C GLU A 231 11.04 -11.27 22.94
N VAL A 232 12.33 -10.95 22.85
CA VAL A 232 13.31 -11.47 23.81
C VAL A 232 12.98 -11.01 25.24
N ILE A 233 12.56 -9.75 25.41
CA ILE A 233 12.17 -9.21 26.72
C ILE A 233 10.94 -9.94 27.26
N ILE A 234 9.87 -10.06 26.46
CA ILE A 234 8.62 -10.71 26.87
C ILE A 234 8.86 -12.18 27.20
N ILE A 235 9.54 -12.92 26.33
CA ILE A 235 9.86 -14.34 26.56
C ILE A 235 10.69 -14.51 27.85
N SER A 236 11.63 -13.61 28.12
CA SER A 236 12.38 -13.63 29.37
C SER A 236 11.47 -13.39 30.57
N LEU A 237 10.56 -12.42 30.50
CA LEU A 237 9.59 -12.11 31.57
C LEU A 237 8.66 -13.29 31.88
N LEU A 238 8.24 -14.07 30.88
CA LEU A 238 7.41 -15.26 31.07
C LEU A 238 8.07 -16.33 31.96
N GLY A 239 9.41 -16.34 32.05
CA GLY A 239 10.15 -17.26 32.93
C GLY A 239 10.21 -16.85 34.41
N PHE A 240 9.74 -15.65 34.78
CA PHE A 240 9.82 -15.16 36.17
C PHE A 240 8.53 -15.44 36.95
N SER A 241 8.57 -16.41 37.86
CA SER A 241 7.42 -16.81 38.68
C SER A 241 6.96 -15.76 39.70
N SER A 242 7.73 -14.69 39.93
CA SER A 242 7.36 -13.60 40.85
C SER A 242 6.41 -12.56 40.25
N ILE A 243 6.17 -12.60 38.94
CA ILE A 243 5.24 -11.68 38.26
C ILE A 243 3.82 -12.20 38.43
N ASN A 244 2.86 -11.28 38.56
CA ASN A 244 1.44 -11.62 38.66
C ASN A 244 1.01 -12.51 37.47
N HIS A 245 0.40 -13.67 37.78
CA HIS A 245 -0.04 -14.65 36.79
C HIS A 245 -0.97 -14.06 35.71
N ASN A 246 -1.86 -13.12 36.06
CA ASN A 246 -2.75 -12.49 35.10
C ASN A 246 -2.00 -11.62 34.09
N ILE A 247 -0.88 -11.02 34.50
CA ILE A 247 -0.02 -10.23 33.62
C ILE A 247 0.75 -11.16 32.68
N LEU A 248 1.30 -12.26 33.21
CA LEU A 248 2.01 -13.27 32.42
C LEU A 248 1.09 -13.92 31.39
N ASP A 249 -0.14 -14.24 31.77
CA ASP A 249 -1.14 -14.85 30.86
C ASP A 249 -1.48 -13.94 29.68
N GLY A 250 -1.63 -12.62 29.90
CA GLY A 250 -1.87 -11.67 28.81
C GLY A 250 -0.65 -11.37 27.93
N LEU A 251 0.56 -11.69 28.40
CA LEU A 251 1.80 -11.62 27.61
C LEU A 251 2.07 -12.89 26.81
N ALA A 252 1.53 -14.05 27.24
CA ALA A 252 1.92 -15.36 26.74
C ALA A 252 1.73 -15.53 25.22
N ASN A 253 0.68 -14.93 24.64
CA ASN A 253 0.36 -15.04 23.22
C ASN A 253 1.01 -13.98 22.33
N ILE A 254 1.60 -12.92 22.91
CA ILE A 254 2.22 -11.84 22.15
C ILE A 254 3.37 -12.36 21.26
N PRO A 255 4.30 -13.20 21.75
CA PRO A 255 5.36 -13.73 20.92
C PRO A 255 4.86 -14.56 19.75
N PHE A 256 3.77 -15.29 19.91
CA PHE A 256 3.17 -16.03 18.81
C PHE A 256 2.79 -15.10 17.65
N PHE A 257 1.95 -14.09 17.92
CA PHE A 257 1.46 -13.18 16.88
C PHE A 257 2.56 -12.32 16.27
N MET A 258 3.47 -11.79 17.08
CA MET A 258 4.49 -10.85 16.63
C MET A 258 5.64 -11.53 15.87
N LEU A 259 6.06 -12.72 16.30
CA LEU A 259 7.06 -13.51 15.56
C LEU A 259 6.46 -14.06 14.27
N PHE A 260 5.20 -14.52 14.29
CA PHE A 260 4.51 -14.93 13.06
C PHE A 260 4.42 -13.76 12.05
N LEU A 261 4.04 -12.57 12.50
CA LEU A 261 4.08 -11.36 11.67
C LEU A 261 5.48 -11.09 11.12
N ALA A 262 6.52 -11.17 11.96
CA ALA A 262 7.90 -10.93 11.54
C ALA A 262 8.37 -11.94 10.47
N VAL A 263 7.99 -13.22 10.60
CA VAL A 263 8.25 -14.25 9.57
C VAL A 263 7.60 -13.86 8.25
N VAL A 264 6.30 -13.54 8.26
CA VAL A 264 5.56 -13.15 7.05
C VAL A 264 6.18 -11.91 6.41
N LEU A 265 6.49 -10.88 7.21
CA LEU A 265 7.09 -9.64 6.72
C LEU A 265 8.48 -9.86 6.10
N LEU A 266 9.25 -10.86 6.53
CA LEU A 266 10.56 -11.14 5.97
C LEU A 266 10.54 -12.06 4.74
N ILE A 267 9.37 -12.51 4.26
CA ILE A 267 9.28 -13.20 2.96
C ILE A 267 9.66 -12.21 1.83
N PRO A 268 10.56 -12.57 0.90
CA PRO A 268 11.04 -11.68 -0.15
C PRO A 268 10.05 -11.53 -1.32
N PHE A 269 8.83 -11.06 -1.03
CA PHE A 269 7.75 -10.97 -2.01
C PHE A 269 6.93 -9.66 -1.91
N GLY A 270 6.50 -9.13 -3.05
CA GLY A 270 5.56 -8.01 -3.12
C GLY A 270 6.02 -6.77 -2.34
N ILE A 271 5.15 -6.27 -1.45
CA ILE A 271 5.37 -5.11 -0.59
C ILE A 271 5.92 -5.46 0.80
N LEU A 272 6.33 -6.71 1.01
CA LEU A 272 6.85 -7.19 2.28
C LEU A 272 8.28 -6.69 2.52
N HIS A 273 8.66 -6.57 3.81
CA HIS A 273 9.97 -6.08 4.22
C HIS A 273 11.12 -6.91 3.65
N GLY A 274 10.95 -8.23 3.58
CA GLY A 274 11.94 -9.16 3.07
C GLY A 274 12.47 -8.76 1.69
N ARG A 275 11.62 -8.22 0.82
CA ARG A 275 12.05 -7.76 -0.51
C ARG A 275 13.03 -6.60 -0.41
N TYR A 276 12.72 -5.58 0.41
CA TYR A 276 13.55 -4.39 0.58
C TYR A 276 14.89 -4.74 1.25
N LEU A 277 14.89 -5.68 2.20
CA LEU A 277 16.12 -6.18 2.79
C LEU A 277 16.93 -6.99 1.76
N SER A 278 16.30 -7.84 0.97
CA SER A 278 16.98 -8.69 -0.01
C SER A 278 17.62 -7.88 -1.15
N SER A 279 16.95 -6.80 -1.60
CA SER A 279 17.50 -5.90 -2.62
C SER A 279 18.69 -5.10 -2.11
N TRP A 280 18.66 -4.70 -0.83
CA TRP A 280 19.77 -3.98 -0.21
C TRP A 280 20.95 -4.91 0.17
N ASN A 281 20.70 -5.93 0.97
CA ASN A 281 21.71 -6.84 1.50
C ASN A 281 21.12 -8.21 1.88
N ARG A 282 21.33 -9.21 1.02
CA ARG A 282 20.86 -10.59 1.22
C ARG A 282 21.38 -11.24 2.51
N LYS A 283 22.61 -10.93 2.96
CA LYS A 283 23.16 -11.51 4.19
C LYS A 283 22.40 -11.02 5.41
N VAL A 284 22.10 -9.72 5.47
CA VAL A 284 21.30 -9.12 6.54
C VAL A 284 19.89 -9.69 6.53
N HIS A 285 19.28 -9.80 5.35
CA HIS A 285 17.94 -10.40 5.19
C HIS A 285 17.87 -11.82 5.77
N TRP A 286 18.71 -12.74 5.28
CA TRP A 286 18.67 -14.14 5.72
C TRP A 286 19.11 -14.33 7.16
N SER A 287 20.03 -13.51 7.67
CA SER A 287 20.40 -13.52 9.09
C SER A 287 19.21 -13.14 9.97
N LEU A 288 18.50 -12.05 9.65
CA LEU A 288 17.30 -11.67 10.39
C LEU A 288 16.18 -12.71 10.28
N PHE A 289 15.97 -13.27 9.09
CA PHE A 289 14.99 -14.33 8.87
C PHE A 289 15.28 -15.55 9.76
N ALA A 290 16.54 -16.01 9.77
CA ALA A 290 16.97 -17.12 10.61
C ALA A 290 16.81 -16.82 12.10
N SER A 291 17.17 -15.61 12.56
CA SER A 291 17.00 -15.21 13.96
C SER A 291 15.53 -15.18 14.40
N VAL A 292 14.63 -14.63 13.58
CA VAL A 292 13.19 -14.63 13.87
C VAL A 292 12.65 -16.05 13.93
N VAL A 293 12.98 -16.89 12.96
CA VAL A 293 12.52 -18.29 12.91
C VAL A 293 13.07 -19.08 14.10
N ALA A 294 14.34 -18.92 14.45
CA ALA A 294 14.93 -19.59 15.61
C ALA A 294 14.24 -19.19 16.91
N LEU A 295 13.97 -17.89 17.11
CA LEU A 295 13.25 -17.41 18.28
C LEU A 295 11.80 -17.90 18.31
N PHE A 296 11.14 -17.98 17.15
CA PHE A 296 9.78 -18.50 17.04
C PHE A 296 9.69 -19.99 17.38
N ILE A 297 10.64 -20.80 16.88
CA ILE A 297 10.76 -22.21 17.24
C ILE A 297 11.05 -22.36 18.74
N TYR A 298 11.97 -21.55 19.29
CA TYR A 298 12.29 -21.58 20.72
C TYR A 298 11.04 -21.30 21.56
N TYR A 299 10.30 -20.24 21.25
CA TYR A 299 9.05 -19.92 21.94
C TYR A 299 8.05 -21.08 21.85
N PHE A 300 7.84 -21.64 20.65
CA PHE A 300 6.89 -22.73 20.47
C PHE A 300 7.28 -23.99 21.25
N VAL A 301 8.55 -24.39 21.20
CA VAL A 301 9.05 -25.62 21.82
C VAL A 301 9.22 -25.51 23.33
N VAL A 302 9.75 -24.39 23.81
CA VAL A 302 10.20 -24.24 25.20
C VAL A 302 9.16 -23.53 26.07
N VAL A 303 8.37 -22.62 25.50
CA VAL A 303 7.47 -21.75 26.26
C VAL A 303 6.00 -22.12 26.06
N SER A 304 5.59 -22.48 24.84
CA SER A 304 4.18 -22.76 24.52
C SER A 304 3.75 -24.21 24.69
N LEU A 305 4.66 -25.17 24.57
CA LEU A 305 4.37 -26.61 24.72
C LEU A 305 4.53 -27.25 26.12
N PRO A 306 5.13 -26.61 27.16
CA PRO A 306 5.34 -27.26 28.46
C PRO A 306 4.07 -27.38 29.33
#